data_AF-A0A850MIF3-F1
#
_entry.id   AF-A0A850MIF3-F1
#
_cell.length_a   1.000
_cell.length_b   1.000
_cell.length_c   1.000
_cell.angle_alpha   90.00
_cell.angle_beta   90.00
_cell.angle_gamma   90.00
#
_symmetry.space_group_name_H-M   'P 1'
#
loop_
_entity.id
_entity.type
_entity.pdbx_description
1 polymer ?
#
loop_
_entity_poly.entity_id
_entity_poly.type
_entity_poly.pdbx_seq_one_letter_code
_entity_poly.pdbx_strand_id
1 'polypeptide(L)'
;MKPPAQTPQYKPFNPVEEAIKLKNEFSLPVGLAHPTLYDIEQNIDQIDQYNLFIELNIDKLLVPAAKQNHILQRIAELLHSTSKIQLSIGSDAHTIFLIGAVKPIWDFVVENNFHNRLILISE
;
A
#
# COMPACT_ATOMS: atom_id res chain seq x y z
N MET A 1 -30.39 39.87 -0.59
CA MET A 1 -30.19 38.45 -0.94
C MET A 1 -28.72 38.12 -0.73
N LYS A 2 -28.37 37.09 0.06
CA LYS A 2 -26.99 36.59 0.09
C LYS A 2 -26.76 35.73 -1.16
N PRO A 3 -25.58 35.81 -1.82
CA PRO A 3 -25.25 34.89 -2.89
C PRO A 3 -25.31 33.44 -2.36
N PRO A 4 -25.70 32.47 -3.18
CA PRO A 4 -25.71 31.07 -2.77
C PRO A 4 -24.29 30.68 -2.33
N ALA A 5 -24.19 29.96 -1.21
CA ALA A 5 -22.93 29.41 -0.76
C ALA A 5 -22.38 28.53 -1.89
N GLN A 6 -21.18 28.85 -2.38
CA GLN A 6 -20.49 27.98 -3.33
C GLN A 6 -20.19 26.67 -2.61
N THR A 7 -20.68 25.55 -3.15
CA THR A 7 -20.29 24.23 -2.68
C THR A 7 -18.77 24.13 -2.82
N PRO A 8 -18.01 23.80 -1.77
CA PRO A 8 -16.56 23.64 -1.87
C PRO A 8 -16.24 22.70 -3.03
N GLN A 9 -15.36 23.11 -3.93
CA GLN A 9 -14.83 22.20 -4.94
C GLN A 9 -14.18 21.03 -4.20
N TYR A 10 -14.80 19.85 -4.31
CA TYR A 10 -14.26 18.63 -3.74
C TYR A 10 -12.98 18.30 -4.49
N LYS A 11 -11.82 18.44 -3.85
CA LYS A 11 -10.58 17.90 -4.41
C LYS A 11 -10.66 16.37 -4.34
N PRO A 12 -10.40 15.63 -5.43
CA PRO A 12 -10.30 14.18 -5.37
C PRO A 12 -9.26 13.79 -4.30
N PHE A 13 -9.60 12.82 -3.44
CA PHE A 13 -8.66 12.30 -2.46
C PHE A 13 -7.55 11.52 -3.17
N ASN A 14 -6.29 11.95 -3.03
CA ASN A 14 -5.12 11.23 -3.51
C ASN A 14 -4.36 10.64 -2.31
N PRO A 15 -4.39 9.31 -2.11
CA PRO A 15 -3.80 8.69 -0.92
C PRO A 15 -2.29 8.93 -0.79
N VAL A 16 -1.55 9.02 -1.91
CA VAL A 16 -0.10 9.23 -1.82
C VAL A 16 0.26 10.69 -1.54
N GLU A 17 -0.50 11.66 -2.05
CA GLU A 17 -0.30 13.07 -1.66
C GLU A 17 -0.53 13.28 -0.16
N GLU A 18 -1.56 12.66 0.42
CA GLU A 18 -1.81 12.73 1.86
C GLU A 18 -0.74 12.00 2.67
N ALA A 19 -0.27 10.84 2.21
CA ALA A 19 0.85 10.13 2.84
C ALA A 19 2.15 10.94 2.82
N ILE A 20 2.43 11.68 1.73
CA ILE A 20 3.59 12.58 1.65
C ILE A 20 3.47 13.71 2.67
N LYS A 21 2.29 14.32 2.83
CA LYS A 21 2.06 15.37 3.84
C LYS A 21 2.34 14.83 5.24
N LEU A 22 1.75 13.69 5.58
CA LEU A 22 1.98 13.02 6.86
C LEU A 22 3.47 12.70 7.07
N LYS A 23 4.17 12.23 6.03
CA LYS A 23 5.60 11.92 6.10
C LYS A 23 6.47 13.14 6.40
N ASN A 24 6.04 14.33 5.97
CA ASN A 24 6.73 15.59 6.27
C ASN A 24 6.40 16.13 7.68
N GLU A 25 5.28 15.71 8.27
CA GLU A 25 4.82 16.15 9.59
C GLU A 25 5.30 15.24 10.72
N PHE A 26 5.46 13.94 10.46
CA PHE A 26 5.77 12.93 11.46
C PHE A 26 7.14 12.27 11.21
N SER A 27 7.86 11.96 12.29
CA SER A 27 9.11 11.19 12.23
C SER A 27 8.90 9.68 12.15
N LEU A 28 7.65 9.22 12.32
CA LEU A 28 7.28 7.81 12.25
C LEU A 28 7.29 7.29 10.80
N PRO A 29 7.39 5.97 10.58
CA PRO A 29 7.11 5.39 9.28
C PRO A 29 5.69 5.74 8.84
N VAL A 30 5.56 6.20 7.59
CA VAL A 30 4.28 6.51 6.95
C VAL A 30 4.21 5.71 5.67
N GLY A 31 3.04 5.19 5.36
CA GLY A 31 2.85 4.35 4.20
C GLY A 31 1.43 4.34 3.71
N LEU A 32 1.23 3.64 2.61
CA LEU A 32 -0.07 3.44 2.01
C LEU A 32 -0.67 2.18 2.61
N ALA A 33 -1.77 2.34 3.35
CA ALA A 33 -2.62 1.22 3.72
C ALA A 33 -3.29 0.71 2.45
N HIS A 34 -3.16 -0.59 2.18
CA HIS A 34 -3.83 -1.31 1.09
C HIS A 34 -3.97 -0.53 -0.26
N PRO A 35 -2.88 0.01 -0.86
CA PRO A 35 -2.98 0.75 -2.12
C PRO A 35 -3.43 -0.17 -3.26
N THR A 36 -4.14 0.39 -4.24
CA THR A 36 -4.44 -0.35 -5.46
C THR A 36 -3.18 -0.48 -6.32
N LEU A 37 -3.15 -1.48 -7.22
CA LEU A 37 -2.06 -1.58 -8.21
C LEU A 37 -1.92 -0.28 -9.02
N TYR A 38 -3.03 0.37 -9.34
CA TYR A 38 -3.03 1.65 -10.06
C TYR A 38 -2.34 2.76 -9.24
N ASP A 39 -2.62 2.86 -7.94
CA ASP A 39 -1.97 3.86 -7.07
C ASP A 39 -0.45 3.68 -7.04
N ILE A 40 0.01 2.42 -7.00
CA ILE A 40 1.45 2.09 -7.03
C ILE A 40 2.04 2.42 -8.41
N GLU A 41 1.42 1.96 -9.50
CA GLU A 41 1.93 2.17 -10.88
C GLU A 41 2.07 3.65 -11.24
N GLN A 42 1.11 4.49 -10.83
CA GLN A 42 1.16 5.92 -11.16
C GLN A 42 2.13 6.72 -10.29
N ASN A 43 2.51 6.22 -9.11
CA ASN A 43 3.22 7.01 -8.11
C ASN A 43 4.49 6.32 -7.56
N ILE A 44 5.00 5.27 -8.21
CA ILE A 44 6.15 4.49 -7.71
C ILE A 44 7.36 5.36 -7.38
N ASP A 45 7.66 6.35 -8.25
CA ASP A 45 8.79 7.27 -8.05
C ASP A 45 8.60 8.16 -6.81
N GLN A 46 7.38 8.59 -6.54
CA GLN A 46 7.06 9.39 -5.34
C GLN A 46 7.10 8.53 -4.08
N ILE A 47 6.56 7.31 -4.13
CA ILE A 47 6.60 6.36 -3.01
C ILE A 47 8.06 6.08 -2.62
N ASP A 48 8.93 5.86 -3.61
CA ASP A 48 10.37 5.70 -3.42
C ASP A 48 11.01 6.98 -2.84
N GLN A 49 10.84 8.12 -3.53
CA GLN A 49 11.47 9.39 -3.15
C GLN A 49 11.17 9.80 -1.71
N TYR A 50 9.94 9.60 -1.25
CA TYR A 50 9.51 9.97 0.10
C TYR A 50 9.66 8.84 1.12
N ASN A 51 10.23 7.69 0.71
CA ASN A 51 10.41 6.52 1.57
C ASN A 51 9.11 6.13 2.28
N LEU A 52 8.02 6.08 1.50
CA LEU A 52 6.74 5.58 1.95
C LEU A 52 6.74 4.05 1.87
N PHE A 53 6.21 3.38 2.89
CA PHE A 53 6.01 1.93 2.81
C PHE A 53 4.70 1.59 2.11
N ILE A 54 4.62 0.38 1.56
CA ILE A 54 3.40 -0.18 1.00
C ILE A 54 2.92 -1.31 1.91
N GLU A 55 1.68 -1.22 2.37
CA GLU A 55 1.04 -2.36 3.02
C GLU A 55 0.48 -3.34 1.98
N LEU A 56 0.96 -4.58 2.05
CA LEU A 56 0.37 -5.70 1.32
C LEU A 56 -0.76 -6.27 2.17
N ASN A 57 -1.99 -6.11 1.70
CA ASN A 57 -3.18 -6.45 2.46
C ASN A 57 -3.97 -7.60 1.86
N ILE A 58 -4.33 -8.56 2.71
CA ILE A 58 -4.92 -9.85 2.32
C ILE A 58 -6.42 -9.75 2.01
N ASP A 59 -7.16 -8.92 2.74
CA ASP A 59 -8.63 -8.86 2.61
C ASP A 59 -9.06 -8.34 1.24
N LYS A 60 -8.20 -7.54 0.59
CA LYS A 60 -8.40 -7.08 -0.79
C LYS A 60 -7.87 -8.05 -1.84
N LEU A 61 -7.11 -9.07 -1.43
CA LEU A 61 -6.65 -10.17 -2.29
C LEU A 61 -7.63 -11.37 -2.29
N LEU A 62 -8.81 -11.25 -1.67
CA LEU A 62 -9.94 -12.19 -1.83
C LEU A 62 -10.58 -12.12 -3.23
N VAL A 63 -9.74 -12.23 -4.26
CA VAL A 63 -10.10 -12.27 -5.67
C VAL A 63 -9.77 -13.67 -6.22
N PRO A 64 -10.29 -14.06 -7.39
CA PRO A 64 -9.90 -15.33 -8.00
C PRO A 64 -8.37 -15.45 -8.14
N ALA A 65 -7.82 -16.64 -7.85
CA ALA A 65 -6.37 -16.87 -7.77
C ALA A 65 -5.59 -16.36 -8.99
N ALA A 66 -6.12 -16.51 -10.20
CA ALA A 66 -5.49 -15.99 -11.42
C ALA A 66 -5.32 -14.46 -11.40
N LYS A 67 -6.32 -13.72 -10.91
CA LYS A 67 -6.27 -12.27 -10.76
C LYS A 67 -5.33 -11.86 -9.64
N GLN A 68 -5.31 -12.62 -8.54
CA GLN A 68 -4.37 -12.41 -7.44
C GLN A 68 -2.92 -12.54 -7.92
N ASN A 69 -2.60 -13.62 -8.64
CA ASN A 69 -1.26 -13.86 -9.17
C ASN A 69 -0.82 -12.76 -10.15
N HIS A 70 -1.73 -12.29 -11.00
CA HIS A 70 -1.43 -11.17 -11.90
C HIS A 70 -1.11 -9.88 -11.14
N ILE A 71 -1.91 -9.54 -10.12
CA ILE A 71 -1.65 -8.35 -9.26
C ILE A 71 -0.29 -8.50 -8.56
N LEU A 72 -0.03 -9.64 -7.93
CA LEU A 72 1.23 -9.90 -7.24
C LEU A 72 2.42 -9.83 -8.19
N GLN A 73 2.31 -10.40 -9.40
CA GLN A 73 3.37 -10.33 -10.40
C GLN A 73 3.67 -8.88 -10.80
N ARG A 74 2.64 -8.05 -11.05
CA ARG A 74 2.83 -6.63 -11.38
C ARG A 74 3.44 -5.83 -10.23
N ILE A 75 3.02 -6.11 -8.99
CA ILE A 75 3.64 -5.53 -7.80
C ILE A 75 5.12 -5.95 -7.71
N ALA A 76 5.44 -7.22 -8.00
CA ALA A 76 6.83 -7.69 -8.02
C ALA A 76 7.69 -6.90 -9.00
N GLU A 77 7.21 -6.71 -10.23
CA GLU A 77 7.91 -5.97 -11.29
C GLU A 77 8.21 -4.53 -10.86
N LEU A 78 7.23 -3.84 -10.24
CA LEU A 78 7.40 -2.48 -9.72
C LEU A 78 8.36 -2.44 -8.52
N LEU A 79 8.28 -3.42 -7.63
CA LEU A 79 9.18 -3.49 -6.47
C LEU A 79 10.61 -3.88 -6.87
N HIS A 80 10.81 -4.63 -7.95
CA HIS A 80 12.15 -4.91 -8.48
C HIS A 80 12.81 -3.70 -9.14
N SER A 81 12.02 -2.70 -9.59
CA SER A 81 12.59 -1.46 -10.14
C SER A 81 13.15 -0.51 -9.08
N THR A 82 12.92 -0.77 -7.78
CA THR A 82 13.48 0.02 -6.67
C THR A 82 13.72 -0.81 -5.41
N SER A 83 14.91 -0.69 -4.83
CA SER A 83 15.26 -1.40 -3.58
C SER A 83 14.85 -0.67 -2.30
N LYS A 84 14.34 0.57 -2.41
CA LYS A 84 14.13 1.46 -1.25
C LYS A 84 12.75 1.32 -0.61
N ILE A 85 11.71 1.03 -1.41
CA ILE A 85 10.34 0.95 -0.90
C ILE A 85 10.23 -0.16 0.14
N GLN A 86 9.80 0.19 1.35
CA GLN A 86 9.56 -0.76 2.44
C GLN A 86 8.17 -1.38 2.31
N LEU A 87 7.98 -2.55 2.90
CA LEU A 87 6.73 -3.32 2.84
C LEU A 87 6.25 -3.63 4.25
N SER A 88 4.94 -3.53 4.49
CA SER A 88 4.28 -4.15 5.64
C SER A 88 3.30 -5.21 5.16
N ILE A 89 2.96 -6.15 6.03
CA ILE A 89 1.94 -7.17 5.75
C ILE A 89 0.77 -6.92 6.71
N GLY A 90 -0.37 -6.56 6.14
CA GLY A 90 -1.61 -6.28 6.86
C GLY A 90 -2.66 -7.35 6.55
N SER A 91 -3.53 -7.63 7.52
CA SER A 91 -4.68 -8.52 7.30
C SER A 91 -6.01 -7.79 7.30
N ASP A 92 -6.09 -6.57 7.86
CA ASP A 92 -7.34 -5.89 8.22
C ASP A 92 -8.38 -6.80 8.90
N ALA A 93 -7.90 -7.88 9.53
CA ALA A 93 -8.76 -8.90 10.06
C ALA A 93 -9.50 -8.38 11.29
N HIS A 94 -10.81 -8.19 11.15
CA HIS A 94 -11.69 -7.89 12.28
C HIS A 94 -12.17 -9.19 12.99
N THR A 95 -11.78 -10.36 12.48
CA THR A 95 -12.10 -11.68 13.04
C THR A 95 -10.90 -12.63 12.95
N ILE A 96 -10.72 -13.51 13.95
CA ILE A 96 -9.54 -14.37 14.17
C ILE A 96 -9.25 -15.35 13.01
N PHE A 97 -10.24 -15.67 12.16
CA PHE A 97 -10.14 -16.71 11.15
C PHE A 97 -9.22 -16.41 9.95
N LEU A 98 -8.66 -15.20 9.85
CA LEU A 98 -7.86 -14.74 8.71
C LEU A 98 -6.34 -14.95 8.86
N ILE A 99 -5.86 -15.51 9.98
CA ILE A 99 -4.41 -15.73 10.20
C ILE A 99 -3.78 -16.65 9.13
N GLY A 100 -4.53 -17.64 8.62
CA GLY A 100 -4.08 -18.51 7.52
C GLY A 100 -4.03 -17.81 6.15
N ALA A 101 -4.68 -16.66 6.00
CA ALA A 101 -4.78 -15.94 4.74
C ALA A 101 -3.52 -15.08 4.44
N VAL A 102 -2.57 -15.01 5.38
CA VAL A 102 -1.28 -14.32 5.21
C VAL A 102 -0.32 -15.10 4.32
N LYS A 103 -0.49 -16.42 4.21
CA LYS A 103 0.45 -17.31 3.52
C LYS A 103 0.76 -16.88 2.09
N PRO A 104 -0.21 -16.53 1.21
CA PRO A 104 0.11 -16.12 -0.16
C PRO A 104 0.96 -14.85 -0.24
N ILE A 105 0.76 -13.89 0.66
CA ILE A 105 1.61 -12.69 0.72
C ILE A 105 3.00 -13.04 1.23
N TRP A 106 3.08 -13.92 2.24
CA TRP A 106 4.36 -14.39 2.76
C TRP A 106 5.16 -15.14 1.68
N ASP A 107 4.52 -16.08 0.97
CA ASP A 107 5.13 -16.81 -0.15
C ASP A 107 5.63 -15.82 -1.21
N PHE A 108 4.81 -14.85 -1.61
CA PHE A 108 5.19 -13.79 -2.53
C PHE A 108 6.46 -13.04 -2.08
N VAL A 109 6.54 -12.65 -0.81
CA VAL A 109 7.70 -11.96 -0.24
C VAL A 109 8.95 -12.83 -0.26
N VAL A 110 8.82 -14.12 0.08
CA VAL A 110 9.95 -15.07 0.09
C VAL A 110 10.43 -15.34 -1.32
N GLU A 111 9.54 -15.67 -2.25
CA GLU A 111 9.86 -15.99 -3.65
C GLU A 111 10.56 -14.84 -4.37
N ASN A 112 10.21 -13.59 -4.03
CA ASN A 112 10.82 -12.40 -4.61
C ASN A 112 11.97 -11.81 -3.79
N ASN A 113 12.41 -12.48 -2.72
CA ASN A 113 13.49 -12.02 -1.83
C ASN A 113 13.26 -10.64 -1.20
N PHE A 114 12.00 -10.28 -0.88
CA PHE A 114 11.66 -8.99 -0.29
C PHE A 114 11.71 -8.98 1.26
N HIS A 115 12.18 -10.06 1.90
CA HIS A 115 12.25 -10.17 3.37
C HIS A 115 13.02 -9.01 4.05
N ASN A 116 14.11 -8.51 3.44
CA ASN A 116 14.89 -7.38 3.98
C ASN A 116 14.20 -6.02 3.86
N ARG A 117 13.04 -5.97 3.20
CA ARG A 117 12.23 -4.75 3.03
C ARG A 117 11.02 -4.73 3.96
N LEU A 118 10.77 -5.82 4.67
CA LEU A 118 9.68 -5.90 5.62
C LEU A 118 9.95 -5.00 6.82
N ILE A 119 8.96 -4.19 7.17
CA ILE A 119 8.92 -3.44 8.42
C ILE A 119 7.82 -4.00 9.31
N LEU A 120 8.13 -4.04 10.61
CA LEU A 120 7.13 -4.33 11.64
C LEU A 120 6.63 -2.99 12.18
N ILE A 121 5.34 -2.77 12.03
CA ILE A 121 4.65 -1.62 12.62
C ILE A 121 3.95 -2.17 13.84
N SER A 122 4.53 -1.92 15.02
CA SER A 122 3.83 -2.17 16.29
C SER A 122 3.26 -0.87 16.81
N GLU A 123 2.08 -0.96 17.43
CA GLU A 123 1.52 0.11 18.26
C GLU A 123 2.46 0.50 19.41
#